data_AF-A0A1H8JBK9-F1
#
_entry.id   AF-A0A1H8JBK9-F1
#
_cell.length_a   1.000
_cell.length_b   1.000
_cell.length_c   1.000
_cell.angle_alpha   90.00
_cell.angle_beta   90.00
_cell.angle_gamma   90.00
#
_symmetry.space_group_name_H-M   'P 1'
#
loop_
_entity.id
_entity.type
_entity.pdbx_description
1 polymer ?
#
loop_
_entity_poly.entity_id
_entity_poly.type
_entity_poly.pdbx_seq_one_letter_code
_entity_poly.pdbx_strand_id
1 'polypeptide(L)'
;MALEGLRQRLTDLPQGRFGVAVSGGSDSMALLHVAAETLGPARLCAVTVDHRLRPEAADEARTVARVAAGLGVSQDILSWTDGPSARETSGNLSERAREARYRLMADWARERRLIGVLLGHTADDVAETFVMRLGRRAGLKGLAAMAPVTHFHGVPFHRPALDERRAALRDHLSAAGLHWIEDPSNHDLRYDRARARHALRHLSAAGLDPDDIAAAATHLRAAEIGLQHLLSDWATRHARTHRGATLIDAPALFDLPSDPTLRVLGGALRHVTGAAHPPRAADLSRLLAALRSGDTRATLHGCLVTRDRTGIAVLREPAMAEASVPVPLGATWDDRWIVTGPGESGMSVKAVGAAGLSQLGNWREAGLPRAQAMSGPGVWRGETLIAAPELLPDGPFAAKFARDDFPAWLASH
;
A
#
# COMPACT_ATOMS: atom_id res chain seq x y z
N MET A 1 -26.63 -22.18 -11.45
CA MET A 1 -25.89 -22.92 -10.40
C MET A 1 -25.38 -21.91 -9.39
N ALA A 2 -25.37 -22.22 -8.09
CA ALA A 2 -24.90 -21.28 -7.07
C ALA A 2 -23.45 -20.85 -7.35
N LEU A 3 -23.06 -19.59 -7.13
CA LEU A 3 -21.69 -19.06 -7.30
C LEU A 3 -21.12 -19.13 -8.73
N GLU A 4 -21.94 -18.99 -9.77
CA GLU A 4 -21.48 -19.01 -11.18
C GLU A 4 -20.50 -17.86 -11.48
N GLY A 5 -20.79 -16.65 -10.98
CA GLY A 5 -19.91 -15.49 -11.15
C GLY A 5 -18.51 -15.72 -10.58
N LEU A 6 -18.40 -16.35 -9.40
CA LEU A 6 -17.13 -16.75 -8.81
C LEU A 6 -16.38 -17.74 -9.71
N ARG A 7 -17.05 -18.77 -10.25
CA ARG A 7 -16.41 -19.76 -11.15
C ARG A 7 -15.92 -19.12 -12.44
N GLN A 8 -16.68 -18.21 -13.02
CA GLN A 8 -16.25 -17.47 -14.20
C GLN A 8 -15.00 -16.63 -13.89
N ARG A 9 -15.01 -15.83 -12.81
CA ARG A 9 -13.86 -15.02 -12.41
C ARG A 9 -12.61 -15.84 -12.08
N LEU A 10 -12.79 -17.06 -11.57
CA LEU A 10 -11.68 -18.01 -11.36
C LEU A 10 -11.14 -18.52 -12.71
N THR A 11 -12.02 -18.88 -13.64
CA THR A 11 -11.65 -19.35 -14.99
C THR A 11 -10.91 -18.28 -15.79
N ASP A 12 -11.28 -17.00 -15.60
CA ASP A 12 -10.64 -15.85 -16.26
C ASP A 12 -9.23 -15.53 -15.71
N LEU A 13 -8.81 -16.19 -14.62
CA LEU A 13 -7.47 -16.00 -14.08
C LEU A 13 -6.40 -16.49 -15.08
N PRO A 14 -5.23 -15.82 -15.13
CA PRO A 14 -4.14 -16.25 -16.00
C PRO A 14 -3.71 -17.70 -15.71
N GLN A 15 -3.18 -18.36 -16.73
CA GLN A 15 -2.67 -19.72 -16.61
C GLN A 15 -1.46 -19.77 -15.66
N GLY A 16 -1.49 -20.69 -14.71
CA GLY A 16 -0.46 -20.86 -13.69
C GLY A 16 -1.00 -21.36 -12.35
N ARG A 17 -0.12 -21.39 -11.35
CA ARG A 17 -0.42 -21.87 -9.99
C ARG A 17 -0.74 -20.70 -9.05
N PHE A 18 -1.78 -20.84 -8.24
CA PHE A 18 -2.23 -19.83 -7.30
C PHE A 18 -2.12 -20.31 -5.85
N GLY A 19 -1.83 -19.36 -4.97
CA GLY A 19 -2.04 -19.53 -3.55
C GLY A 19 -3.49 -19.27 -3.16
N VAL A 20 -4.04 -19.96 -2.16
CA VAL A 20 -5.33 -19.61 -1.55
C VAL A 20 -5.09 -19.33 -0.07
N ALA A 21 -5.37 -18.10 0.37
CA ALA A 21 -5.22 -17.75 1.78
C ALA A 21 -6.45 -18.24 2.56
N VAL A 22 -6.25 -19.23 3.43
CA VAL A 22 -7.31 -19.90 4.19
C VAL A 22 -7.15 -19.59 5.67
N SER A 23 -8.18 -19.00 6.26
CA SER A 23 -8.18 -18.62 7.69
C SER A 23 -8.99 -19.58 8.56
N GLY A 24 -9.66 -20.56 7.95
CA GLY A 24 -10.62 -21.44 8.63
C GLY A 24 -12.06 -20.90 8.64
N GLY A 25 -12.26 -19.59 8.43
CA GLY A 25 -13.60 -19.01 8.30
C GLY A 25 -14.31 -19.38 7.00
N SER A 26 -15.65 -19.28 7.00
CA SER A 26 -16.54 -19.68 5.89
C SER A 26 -16.08 -19.17 4.52
N ASP A 27 -15.76 -17.89 4.42
CA ASP A 27 -15.52 -17.25 3.12
C ASP A 27 -14.25 -17.81 2.45
N SER A 28 -13.21 -18.03 3.26
CA SER A 28 -11.95 -18.60 2.78
C SER A 28 -12.01 -20.11 2.51
N MET A 29 -12.84 -20.84 3.27
CA MET A 29 -13.08 -22.27 3.06
C MET A 29 -13.89 -22.50 1.78
N ALA A 30 -14.92 -21.69 1.55
CA ALA A 30 -15.73 -21.74 0.32
C ALA A 30 -14.90 -21.40 -0.90
N LEU A 31 -14.06 -20.35 -0.81
CA LEU A 31 -13.14 -20.00 -1.89
C LEU A 31 -12.17 -21.14 -2.21
N LEU A 32 -11.57 -21.80 -1.21
CA LEU A 32 -10.71 -22.95 -1.43
C LEU A 32 -11.43 -24.07 -2.18
N HIS A 33 -12.65 -24.41 -1.75
CA HIS A 33 -13.45 -25.46 -2.35
C HIS A 33 -13.79 -25.16 -3.80
N VAL A 34 -14.40 -24.00 -4.07
CA VAL A 34 -14.82 -23.62 -5.43
C VAL A 34 -13.61 -23.48 -6.35
N ALA A 35 -12.48 -22.95 -5.84
CA ALA A 35 -11.24 -22.88 -6.62
C ALA A 35 -10.70 -24.27 -6.97
N ALA A 36 -10.73 -25.22 -6.03
CA ALA A 36 -10.26 -26.60 -6.28
C ALA A 36 -11.13 -27.31 -7.32
N GLU A 37 -12.45 -27.13 -7.27
CA GLU A 37 -13.38 -27.66 -8.26
C GLU A 37 -13.19 -27.02 -9.64
N THR A 38 -12.97 -25.71 -9.70
CA THR A 38 -12.97 -24.94 -10.96
C THR A 38 -11.62 -24.97 -11.66
N LEU A 39 -10.53 -24.80 -10.92
CA LEU A 39 -9.17 -24.71 -11.48
C LEU A 39 -8.44 -26.06 -11.45
N GLY A 40 -8.88 -26.99 -10.62
CA GLY A 40 -8.18 -28.23 -10.33
C GLY A 40 -7.13 -28.07 -9.23
N PRO A 41 -7.00 -29.04 -8.32
CA PRO A 41 -6.16 -28.92 -7.13
C PRO A 41 -4.66 -28.80 -7.43
N ALA A 42 -4.19 -29.34 -8.56
CA ALA A 42 -2.79 -29.24 -8.98
C ALA A 42 -2.34 -27.78 -9.25
N ARG A 43 -3.29 -26.89 -9.56
CA ARG A 43 -3.05 -25.45 -9.75
C ARG A 43 -3.05 -24.67 -8.45
N LEU A 44 -3.33 -25.31 -7.31
CA LEU A 44 -3.53 -24.61 -6.04
C LEU A 44 -2.51 -25.00 -4.99
N CYS A 45 -2.24 -24.06 -4.11
CA CYS A 45 -1.58 -24.28 -2.83
C CYS A 45 -2.29 -23.44 -1.78
N ALA A 46 -2.72 -24.05 -0.68
CA ALA A 46 -3.37 -23.32 0.41
C ALA A 46 -2.33 -22.79 1.39
N VAL A 47 -2.62 -21.66 2.03
CA VAL A 47 -1.77 -21.11 3.09
C VAL A 47 -2.60 -20.57 4.24
N THR A 48 -2.19 -20.93 5.45
CA THR A 48 -2.72 -20.35 6.70
C THR A 48 -1.60 -19.55 7.36
N VAL A 49 -1.88 -18.31 7.79
CA VAL A 49 -0.92 -17.51 8.56
C VAL A 49 -1.32 -17.57 10.03
N ASP A 50 -0.50 -18.23 10.83
CA ASP A 50 -0.63 -18.27 12.28
C ASP A 50 0.11 -17.09 12.91
N HIS A 51 -0.65 -16.16 13.46
CA HIS A 51 -0.13 -15.00 14.17
C HIS A 51 0.31 -15.31 15.61
N ARG A 52 0.08 -16.54 16.10
CA ARG A 52 0.38 -17.01 17.47
C ARG A 52 -0.24 -16.14 18.57
N LEU A 53 -1.36 -15.49 18.27
CA LEU A 53 -2.09 -14.63 19.20
C LEU A 53 -3.01 -15.42 20.13
N ARG A 54 -3.38 -16.65 19.76
CA ARG A 54 -4.27 -17.53 20.51
C ARG A 54 -3.77 -18.97 20.48
N PRO A 55 -3.83 -19.71 21.60
CA PRO A 55 -3.47 -21.14 21.65
C PRO A 55 -4.22 -22.01 20.63
N GLU A 56 -5.50 -21.69 20.37
CA GLU A 56 -6.41 -22.45 19.52
C GLU A 56 -6.06 -22.34 18.01
N ALA A 57 -5.30 -21.31 17.62
CA ALA A 57 -4.98 -21.03 16.21
C ALA A 57 -4.22 -22.19 15.53
N ALA A 58 -3.41 -22.93 16.30
CA ALA A 58 -2.66 -24.08 15.78
C ALA A 58 -3.58 -25.28 15.46
N ASP A 59 -4.62 -25.52 16.27
CA ASP A 59 -5.61 -26.57 16.02
C ASP A 59 -6.55 -26.21 14.86
N GLU A 60 -6.91 -24.93 14.75
CA GLU A 60 -7.67 -24.38 13.63
C GLU A 60 -6.91 -24.56 12.30
N ALA A 61 -5.63 -24.19 12.26
CA ALA A 61 -4.78 -24.37 11.08
C ALA A 61 -4.63 -25.85 10.69
N ARG A 62 -4.52 -26.77 11.66
CA ARG A 62 -4.50 -28.22 11.40
C ARG A 62 -5.84 -28.74 10.85
N THR A 63 -6.95 -28.13 11.23
CA THR A 63 -8.27 -28.50 10.69
C THR A 63 -8.40 -28.05 9.24
N VAL A 64 -7.94 -26.84 8.90
CA VAL A 64 -7.83 -26.38 7.52
C VAL A 64 -6.97 -27.32 6.66
N ALA A 65 -5.85 -27.81 7.21
CA ALA A 65 -4.96 -28.75 6.52
C ALA A 65 -5.66 -30.03 6.09
N ARG A 66 -6.48 -30.60 6.98
CA ARG A 66 -7.23 -31.83 6.69
C ARG A 66 -8.24 -31.61 5.57
N VAL A 67 -8.94 -30.47 5.57
CA VAL A 67 -9.90 -30.15 4.51
C VAL A 67 -9.18 -29.92 3.18
N ALA A 68 -8.09 -29.15 3.16
CA ALA A 68 -7.30 -28.92 1.95
C ALA A 68 -6.75 -30.23 1.36
N ALA A 69 -6.24 -31.13 2.21
CA ALA A 69 -5.77 -32.45 1.80
C ALA A 69 -6.89 -33.31 1.20
N GLY A 70 -8.10 -33.26 1.76
CA GLY A 70 -9.28 -33.94 1.20
C GLY A 70 -9.67 -33.44 -0.19
N LEU A 71 -9.33 -32.19 -0.52
CA LEU A 71 -9.52 -31.60 -1.85
C LEU A 71 -8.32 -31.84 -2.80
N GLY A 72 -7.28 -32.55 -2.35
CA GLY A 72 -6.04 -32.75 -3.10
C GLY A 72 -5.13 -31.53 -3.15
N VAL A 73 -5.37 -30.50 -2.33
CA VAL A 73 -4.61 -29.25 -2.32
C VAL A 73 -3.56 -29.28 -1.20
N SER A 74 -2.28 -29.12 -1.57
CA SER A 74 -1.20 -28.93 -0.60
C SER A 74 -1.41 -27.68 0.25
N GLN A 75 -1.09 -27.72 1.54
CA GLN A 75 -1.23 -26.56 2.43
C GLN A 75 0.04 -26.31 3.24
N ASP A 76 0.42 -25.04 3.37
CA ASP A 76 1.48 -24.58 4.28
C ASP A 76 0.91 -23.73 5.42
N ILE A 77 1.64 -23.71 6.54
CA ILE A 77 1.35 -22.84 7.69
C ILE A 77 2.55 -21.90 7.87
N LEU A 78 2.31 -20.60 7.75
CA LEU A 78 3.32 -19.57 7.97
C LEU A 78 3.16 -19.03 9.40
N SER A 79 4.27 -18.85 10.11
CA SER A 79 4.28 -18.28 11.46
C SER A 79 4.83 -16.86 11.45
N TRP A 80 4.16 -15.94 12.16
CA TRP A 80 4.71 -14.60 12.41
C TRP A 80 5.65 -14.65 13.63
N THR A 81 6.97 -14.78 13.39
CA THR A 81 7.98 -14.97 14.44
C THR A 81 8.66 -13.67 14.89
N ASP A 82 8.62 -12.62 14.08
CA ASP A 82 9.21 -11.29 14.32
C ASP A 82 8.17 -10.26 14.81
N GLY A 83 7.01 -10.73 15.27
CA GLY A 83 5.95 -9.89 15.84
C GLY A 83 6.31 -9.35 17.22
N PRO A 84 5.66 -8.25 17.66
CA PRO A 84 5.79 -7.77 19.03
C PRO A 84 5.33 -8.88 19.99
N SER A 85 6.00 -9.02 21.14
CA SER A 85 5.53 -9.98 22.15
C SER A 85 4.10 -9.63 22.57
N ALA A 86 3.29 -10.60 22.99
CA ALA A 86 1.89 -10.37 23.40
C ALA A 86 1.72 -9.28 24.49
N ARG A 87 2.82 -8.85 25.13
CA ARG A 87 2.89 -7.79 26.14
C ARG A 87 3.05 -6.37 25.57
N GLU A 88 3.39 -6.23 24.30
CA GLU A 88 3.55 -4.94 23.61
C GLU A 88 2.26 -4.55 22.88
N THR A 89 1.25 -4.14 23.65
CA THR A 89 -0.02 -3.61 23.12
C THR A 89 0.17 -2.19 22.62
N SER A 90 0.84 -2.04 21.48
CA SER A 90 0.88 -0.77 20.73
C SER A 90 -0.39 -0.62 19.88
N GLY A 91 -0.88 0.62 19.73
CA GLY A 91 -2.09 0.96 18.97
C GLY A 91 -2.08 0.54 17.48
N ASN A 92 -0.94 0.07 16.96
CA ASN A 92 -0.76 -0.34 15.57
C ASN A 92 -0.66 -1.87 15.38
N LEU A 93 -0.94 -2.68 16.41
CA LEU A 93 -0.79 -4.14 16.33
C LEU A 93 -1.60 -4.77 15.18
N SER A 94 -2.84 -4.33 14.97
CA SER A 94 -3.69 -4.86 13.89
C SER A 94 -3.16 -4.52 12.50
N GLU A 95 -2.65 -3.30 12.32
CA GLU A 95 -2.02 -2.88 11.06
C GLU A 95 -0.70 -3.63 10.82
N ARG A 96 0.13 -3.78 11.86
CA ARG A 96 1.39 -4.56 11.80
C ARG A 96 1.13 -6.04 11.49
N ALA A 97 0.12 -6.65 12.13
CA ALA A 97 -0.26 -8.03 11.87
C ALA A 97 -0.77 -8.21 10.44
N ARG A 98 -1.54 -7.23 9.93
CA ARG A 98 -2.00 -7.21 8.55
C ARG A 98 -0.81 -7.10 7.59
N GLU A 99 0.10 -6.17 7.80
CA GLU A 99 1.31 -6.00 6.97
C GLU A 99 2.16 -7.28 6.97
N ALA A 100 2.44 -7.84 8.15
CA ALA A 100 3.17 -9.09 8.29
C ALA A 100 2.48 -10.25 7.54
N ARG A 101 1.15 -10.34 7.60
CA ARG A 101 0.37 -11.35 6.86
C ARG A 101 0.64 -11.26 5.36
N TYR A 102 0.53 -10.06 4.77
CA TYR A 102 0.77 -9.88 3.34
C TYR A 102 2.23 -10.12 2.95
N ARG A 103 3.18 -9.69 3.78
CA ARG A 103 4.61 -9.98 3.60
C ARG A 103 4.89 -11.48 3.57
N LEU A 104 4.47 -12.20 4.61
CA LEU A 104 4.66 -13.66 4.71
C LEU A 104 4.04 -14.40 3.52
N MET A 105 2.81 -14.04 3.14
CA MET A 105 2.16 -14.65 1.96
C MET A 105 2.87 -14.31 0.65
N ALA A 106 3.41 -13.09 0.51
CA ALA A 106 4.15 -12.70 -0.69
C ALA A 106 5.49 -13.43 -0.81
N ASP A 107 6.23 -13.58 0.30
CA ASP A 107 7.49 -14.32 0.33
C ASP A 107 7.26 -15.79 0.00
N TRP A 108 6.29 -16.42 0.66
CA TRP A 108 5.84 -17.78 0.36
C TRP A 108 5.40 -17.98 -1.10
N ALA A 109 4.63 -17.03 -1.66
CA ALA A 109 4.18 -17.12 -3.04
C ALA A 109 5.35 -17.10 -4.03
N ARG A 110 6.39 -16.29 -3.77
CA ARG A 110 7.60 -16.27 -4.61
C ARG A 110 8.40 -17.56 -4.50
N GLU A 111 8.60 -18.08 -3.28
CA GLU A 111 9.27 -19.36 -3.05
C GLU A 111 8.59 -20.51 -3.79
N ARG A 112 7.26 -20.53 -3.77
CA ARG A 112 6.42 -21.54 -4.45
C ARG A 112 6.20 -21.27 -5.95
N ARG A 113 6.76 -20.18 -6.48
CA ARG A 113 6.58 -19.72 -7.87
C ARG A 113 5.10 -19.60 -8.26
N LEU A 114 4.29 -19.08 -7.34
CA LEU A 114 2.87 -18.82 -7.55
C LEU A 114 2.72 -17.49 -8.30
N ILE A 115 1.77 -17.45 -9.23
CA ILE A 115 1.51 -16.24 -10.02
C ILE A 115 0.56 -15.26 -9.33
N GLY A 116 0.01 -15.64 -8.18
CA GLY A 116 -0.83 -14.79 -7.33
C GLY A 116 -1.43 -15.52 -6.14
N VAL A 117 -2.07 -14.78 -5.25
CA VAL A 117 -2.76 -15.31 -4.05
C VAL A 117 -4.23 -14.90 -4.06
N LEU A 118 -5.13 -15.86 -3.87
CA LEU A 118 -6.57 -15.66 -3.77
C LEU A 118 -6.97 -15.38 -2.31
N LEU A 119 -7.84 -14.39 -2.11
CA LEU A 119 -8.37 -13.97 -0.81
C LEU A 119 -9.89 -14.08 -0.80
N GLY A 120 -10.46 -14.66 0.26
CA GLY A 120 -11.90 -14.81 0.46
C GLY A 120 -12.60 -13.55 0.98
N HIS A 121 -12.41 -12.41 0.30
CA HIS A 121 -13.19 -11.20 0.59
C HIS A 121 -14.47 -11.19 -0.24
N THR A 122 -15.56 -10.76 0.40
CA THR A 122 -16.95 -10.84 -0.09
C THR A 122 -17.60 -9.46 -0.25
N ALA A 123 -18.80 -9.42 -0.83
CA ALA A 123 -19.61 -8.20 -0.88
C ALA A 123 -19.95 -7.69 0.53
N ASP A 124 -20.15 -8.59 1.50
CA ASP A 124 -20.33 -8.22 2.90
C ASP A 124 -19.08 -7.50 3.45
N ASP A 125 -17.86 -7.94 3.10
CA ASP A 125 -16.63 -7.26 3.53
C ASP A 125 -16.48 -5.86 2.90
N VAL A 126 -16.98 -5.67 1.68
CA VAL A 126 -17.06 -4.35 1.03
C VAL A 126 -18.00 -3.44 1.82
N ALA A 127 -19.21 -3.90 2.13
CA ALA A 127 -20.19 -3.14 2.88
C ALA A 127 -19.69 -2.81 4.31
N GLU A 128 -19.10 -3.78 5.00
CA GLU A 128 -18.48 -3.59 6.32
C GLU A 128 -17.41 -2.49 6.26
N THR A 129 -16.52 -2.57 5.27
CA THR A 129 -15.43 -1.60 5.08
C THR A 129 -15.98 -0.22 4.73
N PHE A 130 -17.03 -0.14 3.91
CA PHE A 130 -17.70 1.11 3.57
C PHE A 130 -18.22 1.81 4.82
N VAL A 131 -18.99 1.12 5.67
CA VAL A 131 -19.55 1.67 6.91
C VAL A 131 -18.44 2.10 7.87
N MET A 132 -17.39 1.29 8.03
CA MET A 132 -16.23 1.65 8.86
C MET A 132 -15.57 2.95 8.40
N ARG A 133 -15.36 3.10 7.08
CA ARG A 133 -14.68 4.26 6.50
C ARG A 133 -15.59 5.49 6.45
N LEU A 134 -16.90 5.30 6.28
CA LEU A 134 -17.90 6.35 6.42
C LEU A 134 -17.87 6.96 7.83
N GLY A 135 -17.82 6.12 8.86
CA GLY A 135 -17.66 6.57 10.26
C GLY A 135 -16.36 7.36 10.52
N ARG A 136 -15.34 7.18 9.66
CA ARG A 136 -14.08 7.93 9.69
C ARG A 136 -14.08 9.17 8.78
N ARG A 137 -15.23 9.52 8.19
CA ARG A 137 -15.39 10.64 7.24
C ARG A 137 -14.46 10.53 6.03
N ALA A 138 -14.28 9.30 5.53
CA ALA A 138 -13.47 9.06 4.36
C ALA A 138 -14.05 9.74 3.11
N GLY A 139 -13.19 10.28 2.25
CA GLY A 139 -13.57 10.80 0.94
C GLY A 139 -13.71 9.69 -0.12
N LEU A 140 -13.86 10.09 -1.39
CA LEU A 140 -14.08 9.20 -2.54
C LEU A 140 -13.15 7.97 -2.55
N LYS A 141 -11.83 8.19 -2.53
CA LYS A 141 -10.82 7.10 -2.52
C LYS A 141 -10.99 6.12 -1.36
N GLY A 142 -11.39 6.63 -0.20
CA GLY A 142 -11.61 5.79 0.97
C GLY A 142 -12.92 5.02 0.90
N LEU A 143 -13.99 5.61 0.40
CA LEU A 143 -15.29 4.93 0.29
C LEU A 143 -15.39 3.97 -0.90
N ALA A 144 -14.52 4.11 -1.90
CA ALA A 144 -14.41 3.18 -3.02
C ALA A 144 -14.20 1.73 -2.53
N ALA A 145 -14.86 0.80 -3.23
CA ALA A 145 -14.75 -0.64 -2.97
C ALA A 145 -13.30 -1.13 -3.04
N MET A 146 -13.04 -2.26 -2.39
CA MET A 146 -11.74 -2.93 -2.51
C MET A 146 -11.46 -3.28 -3.98
N ALA A 147 -10.21 -3.15 -4.42
CA ALA A 147 -9.85 -3.58 -5.76
C ALA A 147 -9.87 -5.13 -5.86
N PRO A 148 -10.39 -5.72 -6.95
CA PRO A 148 -10.33 -7.16 -7.23
C PRO A 148 -8.92 -7.70 -7.25
N VAL A 149 -7.93 -6.89 -7.66
CA VAL A 149 -6.51 -7.23 -7.62
C VAL A 149 -5.74 -6.10 -6.96
N THR A 150 -4.86 -6.44 -6.02
CA THR A 150 -3.92 -5.51 -5.38
C THR A 150 -2.53 -6.15 -5.34
N HIS A 151 -1.48 -5.37 -5.57
CA HIS A 151 -0.11 -5.87 -5.47
C HIS A 151 0.46 -5.55 -4.10
N PHE A 152 0.97 -6.57 -3.40
CA PHE A 152 1.75 -6.39 -2.17
C PHE A 152 3.09 -7.08 -2.34
N HIS A 153 4.16 -6.33 -2.07
CA HIS A 153 5.54 -6.77 -2.30
C HIS A 153 5.74 -7.38 -3.71
N GLY A 154 5.11 -6.81 -4.74
CA GLY A 154 5.23 -7.33 -6.12
C GLY A 154 4.51 -8.65 -6.40
N VAL A 155 3.68 -9.15 -5.49
CA VAL A 155 2.80 -10.31 -5.70
C VAL A 155 1.34 -9.84 -5.86
N PRO A 156 0.60 -10.31 -6.87
CA PRO A 156 -0.82 -9.96 -7.02
C PRO A 156 -1.69 -10.78 -6.06
N PHE A 157 -2.59 -10.07 -5.38
CA PHE A 157 -3.61 -10.63 -4.49
C PHE A 157 -4.99 -10.41 -5.09
N HIS A 158 -5.64 -11.51 -5.47
CA HIS A 158 -6.94 -11.53 -6.13
C HIS A 158 -8.07 -11.75 -5.12
N ARG A 159 -9.21 -11.09 -5.33
CA ARG A 159 -10.43 -11.22 -4.51
C ARG A 159 -11.59 -11.64 -5.41
N PRO A 160 -11.61 -12.87 -5.92
CA PRO A 160 -12.60 -13.31 -6.91
C PRO A 160 -14.02 -13.44 -6.33
N ALA A 161 -14.19 -13.39 -5.00
CA ALA A 161 -15.48 -13.48 -4.33
C ALA A 161 -16.09 -12.12 -3.95
N LEU A 162 -15.55 -10.98 -4.42
CA LEU A 162 -16.03 -9.64 -4.01
C LEU A 162 -17.49 -9.36 -4.34
N ASP A 163 -18.05 -10.05 -5.34
CA ASP A 163 -19.45 -9.90 -5.75
C ASP A 163 -20.35 -10.98 -5.14
N GLU A 164 -19.79 -11.88 -4.32
CA GLU A 164 -20.53 -12.96 -3.68
C GLU A 164 -20.89 -12.59 -2.24
N ARG A 165 -22.07 -13.04 -1.81
CA ARG A 165 -22.49 -12.94 -0.41
C ARG A 165 -21.96 -14.07 0.43
N ARG A 166 -21.59 -13.73 1.67
CA ARG A 166 -21.18 -14.69 2.70
C ARG A 166 -22.24 -15.78 2.92
N ALA A 167 -23.52 -15.42 2.83
CA ALA A 167 -24.62 -16.38 2.93
C ALA A 167 -24.53 -17.44 1.81
N ALA A 168 -24.39 -17.02 0.55
CA ALA A 168 -24.27 -17.94 -0.58
C ALA A 168 -23.03 -18.84 -0.49
N LEU A 169 -21.90 -18.32 0.03
CA LEU A 169 -20.70 -19.12 0.29
C LEU A 169 -20.92 -20.17 1.39
N ARG A 170 -21.67 -19.83 2.45
CA ARG A 170 -22.04 -20.76 3.52
C ARG A 170 -23.01 -21.83 3.03
N ASP A 171 -24.01 -21.46 2.24
CA ASP A 171 -24.96 -22.40 1.64
C ASP A 171 -24.24 -23.43 0.76
N HIS A 172 -23.27 -22.98 -0.03
CA HIS A 172 -22.41 -23.86 -0.84
C HIS A 172 -21.61 -24.83 0.03
N LEU A 173 -20.99 -24.36 1.12
CA LEU A 173 -20.25 -25.23 2.05
C LEU A 173 -21.16 -26.24 2.73
N SER A 174 -22.35 -25.83 3.19
CA SER A 174 -23.33 -26.71 3.80
C SER A 174 -23.82 -27.77 2.83
N ALA A 175 -24.08 -27.41 1.57
CA ALA A 175 -24.45 -28.37 0.52
C ALA A 175 -23.32 -29.37 0.21
N ALA A 176 -22.06 -28.95 0.34
CA ALA A 176 -20.89 -29.82 0.19
C ALA A 176 -20.54 -30.63 1.46
N GLY A 177 -21.28 -30.46 2.56
CA GLY A 177 -21.02 -31.14 3.84
C GLY A 177 -19.71 -30.68 4.51
N LEU A 178 -19.26 -29.46 4.23
CA LEU A 178 -18.01 -28.91 4.77
C LEU A 178 -18.26 -27.95 5.93
N HIS A 179 -17.51 -28.17 6.99
CA HIS A 179 -17.55 -27.32 8.19
C HIS A 179 -16.48 -26.22 8.12
N TRP A 180 -16.75 -25.10 8.79
CA TRP A 180 -15.83 -23.99 8.97
C TRP A 180 -15.75 -23.59 10.45
N ILE A 181 -14.73 -22.81 10.78
CA ILE A 181 -14.51 -22.29 12.12
C ILE A 181 -15.24 -20.94 12.27
N GLU A 182 -15.95 -20.75 13.39
CA GLU A 182 -16.55 -19.48 13.76
C GLU A 182 -15.74 -18.82 14.88
N ASP A 183 -15.03 -17.74 14.53
CA ASP A 183 -14.24 -16.98 15.51
C ASP A 183 -15.16 -16.17 16.45
N PRO A 184 -15.11 -16.39 17.79
CA PRO A 184 -15.94 -15.65 18.75
C PRO A 184 -15.76 -14.12 18.70
N SER A 185 -14.57 -13.65 18.31
CA SER A 185 -14.28 -12.20 18.19
C SER A 185 -15.10 -11.51 17.10
N ASN A 186 -15.70 -12.27 16.17
CA ASN A 186 -16.59 -11.73 15.13
C ASN A 186 -17.81 -11.00 15.69
N HIS A 187 -18.17 -11.27 16.95
CA HIS A 187 -19.33 -10.68 17.63
C HIS A 187 -18.96 -9.63 18.68
N ASP A 188 -17.66 -9.40 18.91
CA ASP A 188 -17.19 -8.50 19.96
C ASP A 188 -17.15 -7.05 19.47
N LEU A 189 -18.09 -6.23 19.97
CA LEU A 189 -18.28 -4.82 19.61
C LEU A 189 -17.10 -3.91 19.98
N ARG A 190 -16.10 -4.39 20.72
CA ARG A 190 -14.82 -3.68 20.91
C ARG A 190 -14.10 -3.48 19.57
N TYR A 191 -14.30 -4.37 18.61
CA TYR A 191 -13.67 -4.29 17.28
C TYR A 191 -14.52 -3.55 16.26
N ASP A 192 -13.88 -2.68 15.46
CA ASP A 192 -14.55 -1.84 14.44
C ASP A 192 -15.42 -2.67 13.48
N ARG A 193 -14.93 -3.83 13.04
CA ARG A 193 -15.63 -4.70 12.09
C ARG A 193 -16.91 -5.31 12.68
N ALA A 194 -16.89 -5.71 13.94
CA ALA A 194 -18.09 -6.20 14.62
C ALA A 194 -19.15 -5.10 14.77
N ARG A 195 -18.72 -3.86 15.08
CA ARG A 195 -19.64 -2.70 15.10
C ARG A 195 -20.23 -2.40 13.72
N ALA A 196 -19.42 -2.50 12.66
CA ALA A 196 -19.90 -2.30 11.30
C ALA A 196 -20.94 -3.36 10.90
N ARG A 197 -20.69 -4.65 11.21
CA ARG A 197 -21.68 -5.73 11.03
C ARG A 197 -22.96 -5.47 11.81
N HIS A 198 -22.85 -4.96 13.04
CA HIS A 198 -24.02 -4.60 13.84
C HIS A 198 -24.82 -3.47 13.20
N ALA A 199 -24.14 -2.41 12.75
CA ALA A 199 -24.78 -1.28 12.06
C ALA A 199 -25.46 -1.70 10.75
N LEU A 200 -24.82 -2.57 9.96
CA LEU A 200 -25.39 -3.10 8.72
C LEU A 200 -26.74 -3.79 8.95
N ARG A 201 -26.93 -4.53 10.05
CA ARG A 201 -28.23 -5.15 10.37
C ARG A 201 -29.35 -4.12 10.52
N HIS A 202 -29.06 -3.00 11.17
CA HIS A 202 -30.03 -1.91 11.33
C HIS A 202 -30.29 -1.19 10.01
N LEU A 203 -29.26 -1.00 9.18
CA LEU A 203 -29.41 -0.45 7.84
C LEU A 203 -30.29 -1.34 6.95
N SER A 204 -30.10 -2.66 7.00
CA SER A 204 -30.96 -3.61 6.28
C SER A 204 -32.40 -3.56 6.75
N ALA A 205 -32.63 -3.45 8.07
CA ALA A 205 -33.99 -3.26 8.61
C ALA A 205 -34.64 -1.95 8.14
N ALA A 206 -33.85 -0.95 7.76
CA ALA A 206 -34.29 0.31 7.17
C ALA A 206 -34.37 0.28 5.63
N GLY A 207 -34.16 -0.88 4.99
CA GLY A 207 -34.24 -1.04 3.54
C GLY A 207 -32.95 -0.75 2.77
N LEU A 208 -31.80 -0.72 3.45
CA LEU A 208 -30.47 -0.58 2.83
C LEU A 208 -29.72 -1.92 2.91
N ASP A 209 -29.77 -2.73 1.86
CA ASP A 209 -29.10 -4.02 1.84
C ASP A 209 -27.57 -3.85 1.69
N PRO A 210 -26.74 -4.73 2.28
CA PRO A 210 -25.30 -4.73 2.00
C PRO A 210 -24.96 -4.85 0.51
N ASP A 211 -25.82 -5.44 -0.32
CA ASP A 211 -25.65 -5.46 -1.79
C ASP A 211 -25.70 -4.05 -2.39
N ASP A 212 -26.66 -3.21 -1.95
CA ASP A 212 -26.78 -1.83 -2.39
C ASP A 212 -25.55 -1.02 -1.99
N ILE A 213 -25.04 -1.24 -0.77
CA ILE A 213 -23.85 -0.57 -0.25
C ILE A 213 -22.61 -1.02 -1.05
N ALA A 214 -22.48 -2.31 -1.34
CA ALA A 214 -21.38 -2.84 -2.14
C ALA A 214 -21.42 -2.30 -3.57
N ALA A 215 -22.60 -2.23 -4.19
CA ALA A 215 -22.80 -1.65 -5.51
C ALA A 215 -22.42 -0.15 -5.53
N ALA A 216 -22.85 0.62 -4.53
CA ALA A 216 -22.47 2.03 -4.39
C ALA A 216 -20.94 2.17 -4.26
N ALA A 217 -20.29 1.35 -3.44
CA ALA A 217 -18.84 1.35 -3.31
C ALA A 217 -18.12 1.01 -4.64
N THR A 218 -18.70 0.14 -5.46
CA THR A 218 -18.19 -0.19 -6.80
C THR A 218 -18.33 0.98 -7.77
N HIS A 219 -19.45 1.71 -7.75
CA HIS A 219 -19.60 2.94 -8.55
C HIS A 219 -18.58 4.01 -8.14
N LEU A 220 -18.35 4.19 -6.83
CA LEU A 220 -17.33 5.11 -6.31
C LEU A 220 -15.93 4.69 -6.75
N ARG A 221 -15.65 3.40 -6.83
CA ARG A 221 -14.38 2.90 -7.36
C ARG A 221 -14.20 3.22 -8.84
N ALA A 222 -15.24 3.09 -9.66
CA ALA A 222 -15.18 3.47 -11.07
C ALA A 222 -14.88 4.97 -11.24
N ALA A 223 -15.53 5.82 -10.44
CA ALA A 223 -15.26 7.25 -10.40
C ALA A 223 -13.82 7.58 -9.94
N GLU A 224 -13.33 6.90 -8.91
CA GLU A 224 -11.95 7.05 -8.42
C GLU A 224 -10.91 6.66 -9.50
N ILE A 225 -11.14 5.57 -10.23
CA ILE A 225 -10.26 5.17 -11.35
C ILE A 225 -10.26 6.24 -12.45
N GLY A 226 -11.43 6.74 -12.82
CA GLY A 226 -11.54 7.82 -13.81
C GLY A 226 -10.80 9.08 -13.38
N LEU A 227 -10.97 9.50 -12.11
CA LEU A 227 -10.26 10.64 -11.54
C LEU A 227 -8.75 10.42 -11.52
N GLN A 228 -8.29 9.21 -11.18
CA GLN A 228 -6.86 8.88 -11.16
C GLN A 228 -6.24 9.00 -12.55
N HIS A 229 -6.93 8.53 -13.60
CA HIS A 229 -6.48 8.69 -14.98
C HIS A 229 -6.37 10.16 -15.37
N LEU A 230 -7.38 10.98 -15.06
CA LEU A 230 -7.35 12.41 -15.34
C LEU A 230 -6.21 13.13 -14.61
N LEU A 231 -5.94 12.75 -13.35
CA LEU A 231 -4.83 13.30 -12.57
C LEU A 231 -3.46 12.87 -13.09
N SER A 232 -3.33 11.63 -13.56
CA SER A 232 -2.12 11.15 -14.23
C SER A 232 -1.85 11.95 -15.51
N ASP A 233 -2.86 12.11 -16.36
CA ASP A 233 -2.75 12.88 -17.61
C ASP A 233 -2.49 14.38 -17.37
N TRP A 234 -3.00 14.91 -16.26
CA TRP A 234 -2.66 16.26 -15.83
C TRP A 234 -1.20 16.33 -15.37
N ALA A 235 -0.74 15.37 -14.58
CA ALA A 235 0.62 15.35 -14.03
C ALA A 235 1.68 15.25 -15.12
N THR A 236 1.46 14.48 -16.20
CA THR A 236 2.41 14.37 -17.32
C THR A 236 2.66 15.70 -18.03
N ARG A 237 1.70 16.63 -17.98
CA ARG A 237 1.79 17.96 -18.62
C ARG A 237 2.31 19.04 -17.67
N HIS A 238 2.02 18.91 -16.37
CA HIS A 238 2.17 20.01 -15.41
C HIS A 238 3.08 19.68 -14.22
N ALA A 239 3.64 18.48 -14.15
CA ALA A 239 4.56 18.09 -13.11
C ALA A 239 5.69 17.20 -13.62
N ARG A 240 6.83 17.23 -12.92
CA ARG A 240 7.98 16.37 -13.20
C ARG A 240 8.82 16.15 -11.96
N THR A 241 9.55 15.06 -11.93
CA THR A 241 10.62 14.80 -10.97
C THR A 241 11.91 15.39 -11.48
N HIS A 242 12.60 16.13 -10.62
CA HIS A 242 13.93 16.67 -10.92
C HIS A 242 14.83 16.47 -9.72
N ARG A 243 15.85 15.60 -9.85
CA ARG A 243 16.88 15.37 -8.81
C ARG A 243 16.26 15.13 -7.42
N GLY A 244 15.27 14.25 -7.36
CA GLY A 244 14.54 13.83 -6.14
C GLY A 244 13.55 14.84 -5.56
N ALA A 245 13.22 15.91 -6.29
CA ALA A 245 12.14 16.85 -6.01
C ALA A 245 10.97 16.66 -6.97
N THR A 246 9.75 16.99 -6.54
CA THR A 246 8.58 17.11 -7.43
C THR A 246 8.33 18.56 -7.73
N LEU A 247 8.42 18.93 -9.01
CA LEU A 247 8.13 20.27 -9.52
C LEU A 247 6.75 20.29 -10.15
N ILE A 248 5.97 21.33 -9.86
CA ILE A 248 4.56 21.45 -10.26
C ILE A 248 4.30 22.86 -10.79
N ASP A 249 3.60 22.97 -11.92
CA ASP A 249 3.05 24.22 -12.45
C ASP A 249 1.98 24.77 -11.50
N ALA A 250 2.25 25.93 -10.91
CA ALA A 250 1.39 26.55 -9.91
C ALA A 250 0.03 27.00 -10.48
N PRO A 251 -0.02 27.79 -11.58
CA PRO A 251 -1.28 28.08 -12.28
C PRO A 251 -2.12 26.84 -12.56
N ALA A 252 -1.53 25.79 -13.15
CA ALA A 252 -2.27 24.58 -13.50
C ALA A 252 -2.81 23.84 -12.26
N LEU A 253 -2.06 23.83 -11.16
CA LEU A 253 -2.50 23.20 -9.91
C LEU A 253 -3.67 23.96 -9.29
N PHE A 254 -3.68 25.29 -9.41
CA PHE A 254 -4.70 26.14 -8.81
C PHE A 254 -6.00 26.21 -9.60
N ASP A 255 -5.96 25.86 -10.89
CA ASP A 255 -7.11 25.70 -11.79
C ASP A 255 -7.87 24.38 -11.52
N LEU A 256 -7.21 23.40 -10.89
CA LEU A 256 -7.87 22.17 -10.47
C LEU A 256 -8.94 22.44 -9.38
N PRO A 257 -10.03 21.64 -9.36
CA PRO A 257 -10.96 21.61 -8.24
C PRO A 257 -10.28 21.17 -6.93
N SER A 258 -10.93 21.46 -5.80
CA SER A 258 -10.34 21.29 -4.46
C SER A 258 -9.80 19.87 -4.17
N ASP A 259 -10.58 18.82 -4.43
CA ASP A 259 -10.16 17.43 -4.18
C ASP A 259 -8.98 16.99 -5.07
N PRO A 260 -9.02 17.16 -6.41
CA PRO A 260 -7.87 16.98 -7.30
C PRO A 260 -6.60 17.72 -6.84
N THR A 261 -6.71 18.99 -6.44
CA THR A 261 -5.55 19.76 -5.94
C THR A 261 -4.92 19.13 -4.70
N LEU A 262 -5.73 18.74 -3.71
CA LEU A 262 -5.21 18.12 -2.48
C LEU A 262 -4.59 16.75 -2.76
N ARG A 263 -5.11 15.99 -3.73
CA ARG A 263 -4.55 14.70 -4.15
C ARG A 263 -3.20 14.85 -4.82
N VAL A 264 -3.04 15.82 -5.73
CA VAL A 264 -1.75 16.11 -6.35
C VAL A 264 -0.73 16.54 -5.29
N LEU A 265 -1.10 17.44 -4.38
CA LEU A 265 -0.21 17.88 -3.29
C LEU A 265 0.18 16.73 -2.34
N GLY A 266 -0.81 15.95 -1.88
CA GLY A 266 -0.56 14.78 -1.04
C GLY A 266 0.28 13.71 -1.75
N GLY A 267 0.03 13.51 -3.04
CA GLY A 267 0.81 12.66 -3.92
C GLY A 267 2.26 13.13 -4.03
N ALA A 268 2.51 14.41 -4.29
CA ALA A 268 3.85 14.96 -4.41
C ALA A 268 4.65 14.85 -3.10
N LEU A 269 4.02 15.07 -1.95
CA LEU A 269 4.64 14.87 -0.64
C LEU A 269 5.08 13.41 -0.45
N ARG A 270 4.19 12.46 -0.72
CA ARG A 270 4.48 11.02 -0.65
C ARG A 270 5.51 10.57 -1.68
N HIS A 271 5.46 11.13 -2.89
CA HIS A 271 6.42 10.84 -3.94
C HIS A 271 7.83 11.29 -3.55
N VAL A 272 7.98 12.35 -2.75
CA VAL A 272 9.28 12.79 -2.24
C VAL A 272 9.71 11.95 -1.04
N THR A 273 8.83 11.67 -0.08
CA THR A 273 9.21 11.00 1.17
C THR A 273 9.20 9.48 1.12
N GLY A 274 8.39 8.87 0.24
CA GLY A 274 8.11 7.42 0.25
C GLY A 274 7.06 7.01 1.27
N ALA A 275 6.42 7.98 1.93
CA ALA A 275 5.44 7.67 2.95
C ALA A 275 4.25 6.89 2.38
N ALA A 276 3.86 5.84 3.12
CA ALA A 276 2.75 4.99 2.73
C ALA A 276 1.42 5.76 2.68
N HIS A 277 1.21 6.74 3.56
CA HIS A 277 -0.05 7.44 3.75
C HIS A 277 0.12 8.96 3.59
N PRO A 278 -0.85 9.66 2.98
CA PRO A 278 -0.80 11.11 2.86
C PRO A 278 -0.98 11.79 4.24
N PRO A 279 -0.54 13.05 4.40
CA PRO A 279 -0.88 13.85 5.57
C PRO A 279 -2.39 14.07 5.70
N ARG A 280 -2.83 14.52 6.88
CA ARG A 280 -4.26 14.76 7.15
C ARG A 280 -4.80 15.83 6.21
N ALA A 281 -6.05 15.68 5.79
CA ALA A 281 -6.71 16.62 4.87
C ALA A 281 -6.70 18.07 5.36
N ALA A 282 -6.82 18.28 6.69
CA ALA A 282 -6.72 19.60 7.29
C ALA A 282 -5.33 20.24 7.10
N ASP A 283 -4.26 19.45 7.16
CA ASP A 283 -2.90 19.94 7.01
C ASP A 283 -2.61 20.28 5.53
N LEU A 284 -3.09 19.44 4.60
CA LEU A 284 -3.04 19.73 3.16
C LEU A 284 -3.83 21.00 2.81
N SER A 285 -5.00 21.19 3.42
CA SER A 285 -5.82 22.38 3.19
C SER A 285 -5.12 23.65 3.68
N ARG A 286 -4.46 23.61 4.84
CA ARG A 286 -3.64 24.75 5.33
C ARG A 286 -2.45 25.03 4.42
N LEU A 287 -1.77 23.99 3.93
CA LEU A 287 -0.68 24.14 2.96
C LEU A 287 -1.20 24.78 1.66
N LEU A 288 -2.31 24.29 1.11
CA LEU A 288 -2.91 24.85 -0.10
C LEU A 288 -3.28 26.32 0.07
N ALA A 289 -3.87 26.70 1.20
CA ALA A 289 -4.20 28.10 1.51
C ALA A 289 -2.94 28.98 1.52
N ALA A 290 -1.86 28.53 2.16
CA ALA A 290 -0.58 29.23 2.15
C ALA A 290 0.04 29.31 0.75
N LEU A 291 -0.07 28.25 -0.07
CA LEU A 291 0.42 28.28 -1.44
C LEU A 291 -0.37 29.27 -2.29
N ARG A 292 -1.69 29.41 -2.08
CA ARG A 292 -2.50 30.40 -2.83
C ARG A 292 -2.19 31.85 -2.43
N SER A 293 -1.72 32.12 -1.21
CA SER A 293 -1.49 33.49 -0.73
C SER A 293 -0.28 34.20 -1.34
N GLY A 294 0.66 33.48 -1.97
CA GLY A 294 1.84 34.10 -2.57
C GLY A 294 3.08 33.21 -2.54
N ASP A 295 4.24 33.86 -2.54
CA ASP A 295 5.53 33.22 -2.29
C ASP A 295 5.50 32.58 -0.91
N THR A 296 5.75 31.28 -0.87
CA THR A 296 5.54 30.48 0.33
C THR A 296 6.68 29.51 0.53
N ARG A 297 7.07 29.33 1.79
CA ARG A 297 7.99 28.30 2.23
C ARG A 297 7.42 27.64 3.48
N ALA A 298 6.97 26.40 3.35
CA ALA A 298 6.31 25.67 4.42
C ALA A 298 6.86 24.24 4.53
N THR A 299 6.86 23.68 5.74
CA THR A 299 7.19 22.27 5.95
C THR A 299 5.91 21.47 6.19
N LEU A 300 5.83 20.30 5.55
CA LEU A 300 4.76 19.35 5.79
C LEU A 300 5.25 17.95 5.44
N HIS A 301 4.96 16.98 6.31
CA HIS A 301 5.15 15.56 6.01
C HIS A 301 6.60 15.20 5.61
N GLY A 302 7.59 15.84 6.24
CA GLY A 302 9.02 15.65 5.96
C GLY A 302 9.51 16.29 4.65
N CYS A 303 8.70 17.17 4.07
CA CYS A 303 9.05 17.95 2.89
C CYS A 303 9.12 19.44 3.22
N LEU A 304 9.99 20.14 2.50
CA LEU A 304 9.96 21.58 2.34
C LEU A 304 9.23 21.90 1.03
N VAL A 305 8.08 22.57 1.11
CA VAL A 305 7.30 23.02 -0.04
C VAL A 305 7.56 24.50 -0.25
N THR A 306 8.05 24.84 -1.44
CA THR A 306 8.27 26.23 -1.85
C THR A 306 7.39 26.58 -3.03
N ARG A 307 6.88 27.82 -3.04
CA ARG A 307 6.25 28.43 -4.21
C ARG A 307 6.94 29.73 -4.53
N ASP A 308 7.20 29.94 -5.82
CA ASP A 308 7.57 31.22 -6.40
C ASP A 308 6.75 31.47 -7.68
N ARG A 309 7.17 32.44 -8.50
CA ARG A 309 6.53 32.78 -9.79
C ARG A 309 6.67 31.70 -10.85
N THR A 310 7.65 30.80 -10.72
CA THR A 310 7.99 29.76 -11.70
C THR A 310 7.24 28.45 -11.44
N GLY A 311 6.82 28.21 -10.18
CA GLY A 311 6.01 27.05 -9.84
C GLY A 311 6.06 26.70 -8.35
N ILE A 312 5.68 25.46 -8.06
CA ILE A 312 5.77 24.84 -6.74
C ILE A 312 6.84 23.75 -6.80
N ALA A 313 7.75 23.75 -5.83
CA ALA A 313 8.70 22.66 -5.61
C ALA A 313 8.41 21.97 -4.28
N VAL A 314 8.25 20.65 -4.33
CA VAL A 314 8.20 19.79 -3.14
C VAL A 314 9.57 19.13 -3.02
N LEU A 315 10.31 19.55 -1.99
CA LEU A 315 11.67 19.10 -1.70
C LEU A 315 11.65 18.25 -0.44
N ARG A 316 12.60 17.33 -0.29
CA ARG A 316 12.84 16.71 1.01
C ARG A 316 13.35 17.78 1.98
N GLU A 317 12.87 17.75 3.22
CA GLU A 317 13.37 18.63 4.26
C GLU A 317 14.81 18.24 4.67
N PRO A 318 15.79 19.16 4.65
CA PRO A 318 17.19 18.81 4.93
C PRO A 318 17.42 18.16 6.28
N ALA A 319 16.78 18.65 7.34
CA ALA A 319 16.90 18.08 8.68
C ALA A 319 16.42 16.62 8.73
N MET A 320 15.38 16.30 7.96
CA MET A 320 14.86 14.94 7.89
C MET A 320 15.74 14.02 7.04
N ALA A 321 16.40 14.54 6.01
CA ALA A 321 17.40 13.79 5.25
C ALA A 321 18.66 13.52 6.10
N GLU A 322 19.12 14.51 6.86
CA GLU A 322 20.27 14.37 7.77
C GLU A 322 20.00 13.38 8.91
N ALA A 323 18.75 13.26 9.37
CA ALA A 323 18.34 12.29 10.38
C ALA A 323 18.25 10.84 9.85
N SER A 324 18.29 10.63 8.54
CA SER A 324 18.17 9.29 7.95
C SER A 324 19.44 8.45 8.19
N VAL A 325 19.23 7.19 8.58
CA VAL A 325 20.31 6.26 8.93
C VAL A 325 21.26 6.07 7.75
N PRO A 326 22.59 6.22 7.94
CA PRO A 326 23.57 5.92 6.90
C PRO A 326 23.50 4.46 6.47
N VAL A 327 23.64 4.20 5.17
CA VAL A 327 23.59 2.84 4.60
C VAL A 327 24.84 2.57 3.76
N PRO A 328 25.22 1.30 3.53
CA PRO A 328 26.27 0.98 2.57
C PRO A 328 25.85 1.34 1.13
N LEU A 329 26.82 1.43 0.22
CA LEU A 329 26.53 1.56 -1.21
C LEU A 329 25.69 0.36 -1.71
N GLY A 330 24.81 0.62 -2.66
CA GLY A 330 23.86 -0.36 -3.21
C GLY A 330 22.59 -0.57 -2.39
N ALA A 331 22.57 -0.18 -1.11
CA ALA A 331 21.35 -0.14 -0.31
C ALA A 331 20.53 1.13 -0.59
N THR A 332 19.24 1.08 -0.29
CA THR A 332 18.34 2.23 -0.40
C THR A 332 18.50 3.15 0.81
N TRP A 333 18.92 4.39 0.57
CA TRP A 333 19.03 5.47 1.57
C TRP A 333 17.79 6.38 1.55
N ASP A 334 17.31 6.77 2.73
CA ASP A 334 16.13 7.65 2.93
C ASP A 334 14.89 7.17 2.17
N ASP A 335 14.77 5.85 1.91
CA ASP A 335 13.77 5.21 1.03
C ASP A 335 13.67 5.81 -0.39
N ARG A 336 14.68 6.57 -0.80
CA ARG A 336 14.64 7.46 -1.98
C ARG A 336 15.76 7.23 -2.96
N TRP A 337 16.95 6.83 -2.50
CA TRP A 337 18.14 6.83 -3.32
C TRP A 337 18.87 5.52 -3.23
N ILE A 338 19.30 5.00 -4.37
CA ILE A 338 20.26 3.90 -4.45
C ILE A 338 21.53 4.50 -5.06
N VAL A 339 22.63 4.47 -4.32
CA VAL A 339 23.93 4.96 -4.79
C VAL A 339 24.88 3.80 -5.04
N THR A 340 25.43 3.74 -6.24
CA THR A 340 26.33 2.68 -6.70
C THR A 340 27.66 3.27 -7.14
N GLY A 341 28.74 2.52 -7.02
CA GLY A 341 30.08 2.93 -7.43
C GLY A 341 31.15 2.01 -6.83
N PRO A 342 32.44 2.34 -6.97
CA PRO A 342 33.53 1.56 -6.38
C PRO A 342 33.39 1.54 -4.85
N GLY A 343 33.14 0.35 -4.30
CA GLY A 343 32.91 0.14 -2.87
C GLY A 343 34.20 -0.17 -2.15
N GLU A 344 34.69 0.75 -1.33
CA GLU A 344 35.76 0.50 -0.38
C GLU A 344 35.21 0.39 1.05
N SER A 345 35.91 -0.37 1.90
CA SER A 345 35.57 -0.47 3.33
C SER A 345 35.48 0.92 3.98
N GLY A 346 34.43 1.14 4.77
CA GLY A 346 34.22 2.40 5.50
C GLY A 346 33.52 3.51 4.71
N MET A 347 33.06 3.24 3.48
CA MET A 347 32.17 4.15 2.76
C MET A 347 30.70 3.95 3.17
N SER A 348 29.96 5.05 3.28
CA SER A 348 28.51 5.05 3.53
C SER A 348 27.80 6.14 2.75
N VAL A 349 26.51 5.95 2.52
CA VAL A 349 25.60 6.92 1.92
C VAL A 349 24.86 7.62 3.05
N LYS A 350 25.00 8.95 3.15
CA LYS A 350 24.23 9.83 4.05
C LYS A 350 23.96 11.17 3.35
N ALA A 351 23.13 12.04 3.94
CA ALA A 351 22.84 13.34 3.35
C ALA A 351 24.11 14.15 3.09
N VAL A 352 24.15 14.92 2.00
CA VAL A 352 25.22 15.90 1.77
C VAL A 352 25.22 16.93 2.90
N GLY A 353 24.05 17.40 3.32
CA GLY A 353 23.89 18.32 4.45
C GLY A 353 24.70 19.62 4.31
N ALA A 354 24.77 20.39 5.40
CA ALA A 354 25.56 21.63 5.39
C ALA A 354 27.08 21.35 5.28
N ALA A 355 27.55 20.31 5.98
CA ALA A 355 28.96 19.92 6.04
C ALA A 355 29.50 19.45 4.68
N GLY A 356 28.71 18.68 3.91
CA GLY A 356 29.14 18.22 2.59
C GLY A 356 29.18 19.36 1.59
N LEU A 357 28.20 20.26 1.60
CA LEU A 357 28.21 21.43 0.71
C LEU A 357 29.43 22.34 0.95
N SER A 358 29.90 22.47 2.20
CA SER A 358 31.13 23.23 2.49
C SER A 358 32.39 22.58 1.94
N GLN A 359 32.41 21.25 1.76
CA GLN A 359 33.54 20.52 1.19
C GLN A 359 33.58 20.59 -0.34
N LEU A 360 32.45 20.74 -1.01
CA LEU A 360 32.38 20.75 -2.48
C LEU A 360 32.81 22.09 -3.12
N GLY A 361 32.53 23.23 -2.49
CA GLY A 361 32.86 24.56 -3.02
C GLY A 361 32.07 25.00 -4.26
N ASN A 362 31.92 24.14 -5.27
CA ASN A 362 31.32 24.41 -6.58
C ASN A 362 29.89 23.85 -6.76
N TRP A 363 29.25 23.33 -5.71
CA TRP A 363 27.92 22.69 -5.79
C TRP A 363 26.81 23.54 -6.45
N ARG A 364 26.99 24.86 -6.53
CA ARG A 364 26.05 25.78 -7.20
C ARG A 364 25.99 25.59 -8.71
N GLU A 365 27.03 25.02 -9.32
CA GLU A 365 27.05 24.69 -10.75
C GLU A 365 25.96 23.69 -11.13
N ALA A 366 25.48 22.89 -10.17
CA ALA A 366 24.35 21.99 -10.34
C ALA A 366 23.00 22.72 -10.57
N GLY A 367 22.93 24.03 -10.32
CA GLY A 367 21.70 24.82 -10.49
C GLY A 367 20.57 24.49 -9.50
N LEU A 368 20.87 23.74 -8.43
CA LEU A 368 19.87 23.30 -7.46
C LEU A 368 19.69 24.30 -6.31
N PRO A 369 18.45 24.45 -5.78
CA PRO A 369 18.23 25.14 -4.51
C PRO A 369 19.06 24.49 -3.38
N ARG A 370 19.59 25.32 -2.46
CA ARG A 370 20.42 24.85 -1.34
C ARG A 370 19.77 23.70 -0.56
N ALA A 371 18.46 23.79 -0.28
CA ALA A 371 17.73 22.76 0.45
C ALA A 371 17.69 21.42 -0.30
N GLN A 372 17.54 21.46 -1.63
CA GLN A 372 17.58 20.26 -2.46
C GLN A 372 18.98 19.65 -2.47
N ALA A 373 20.02 20.49 -2.60
CA ALA A 373 21.41 20.04 -2.59
C ALA A 373 21.81 19.38 -1.26
N MET A 374 21.38 19.94 -0.12
CA MET A 374 21.63 19.35 1.20
C MET A 374 20.93 17.99 1.38
N SER A 375 19.75 17.82 0.78
CA SER A 375 18.91 16.63 0.96
C SER A 375 19.22 15.50 -0.04
N GLY A 376 20.18 15.72 -0.94
CA GLY A 376 20.68 14.72 -1.87
C GLY A 376 21.63 13.73 -1.20
N PRO A 377 21.87 12.57 -1.83
CA PRO A 377 22.78 11.58 -1.32
C PRO A 377 24.24 11.99 -1.51
N GLY A 378 25.04 11.87 -0.45
CA GLY A 378 26.50 11.96 -0.49
C GLY A 378 27.14 10.62 -0.14
N VAL A 379 28.30 10.35 -0.73
CA VAL A 379 29.17 9.21 -0.38
C VAL A 379 30.23 9.73 0.58
N TRP A 380 30.33 9.11 1.75
CA TRP A 380 31.17 9.57 2.85
C TRP A 380 32.11 8.49 3.34
N ARG A 381 33.30 8.91 3.77
CA ARG A 381 34.23 8.12 4.58
C ARG A 381 34.47 8.87 5.89
N GLY A 382 33.81 8.42 6.96
CA GLY A 382 33.72 9.18 8.20
C GLY A 382 33.07 10.55 7.96
N GLU A 383 33.82 11.62 8.21
CA GLU A 383 33.37 13.02 8.02
C GLU A 383 33.86 13.66 6.71
N THR A 384 34.54 12.90 5.86
CA THR A 384 34.98 13.38 4.54
C THR A 384 33.97 12.96 3.47
N LEU A 385 33.46 13.95 2.73
CA LEU A 385 32.62 13.72 1.56
C LEU A 385 33.51 13.31 0.39
N ILE A 386 33.29 12.09 -0.11
CA ILE A 386 34.00 11.52 -1.24
C ILE A 386 33.34 11.90 -2.56
N ALA A 387 32.00 11.87 -2.61
CA ALA A 387 31.25 12.21 -3.81
C ALA A 387 29.84 12.70 -3.48
N ALA A 388 29.26 13.52 -4.35
CA ALA A 388 27.85 13.91 -4.32
C ALA A 388 27.27 13.77 -5.74
N PRO A 389 26.92 12.54 -6.16
CA PRO A 389 26.61 12.23 -7.57
C PRO A 389 25.42 13.00 -8.16
N GLU A 390 24.53 13.54 -7.32
CA GLU A 390 23.43 14.42 -7.78
C GLU A 390 23.87 15.87 -8.03
N LEU A 391 24.96 16.31 -7.41
CA LEU A 391 25.52 17.66 -7.52
C LEU A 391 26.67 17.71 -8.52
N LEU A 392 27.52 16.69 -8.51
CA LEU A 392 28.69 16.54 -9.36
C LEU A 392 28.64 15.15 -9.99
N PRO A 393 27.96 14.99 -11.14
CA PRO A 393 27.75 13.68 -11.76
C PRO A 393 29.01 13.11 -12.44
N ASP A 394 30.04 13.94 -12.64
CA ASP A 394 31.30 13.56 -13.28
C ASP A 394 32.17 12.77 -12.28
N GLY A 395 31.86 11.49 -12.13
CA GLY A 395 32.59 10.61 -11.21
C GLY A 395 32.17 9.13 -11.31
N PRO A 396 32.85 8.24 -10.58
CA PRO A 396 32.60 6.80 -10.63
C PRO A 396 31.35 6.38 -9.82
N PHE A 397 30.66 7.33 -9.19
CA PHE A 397 29.47 7.10 -8.40
C PHE A 397 28.23 7.58 -9.14
N ALA A 398 27.16 6.80 -9.09
CA ALA A 398 25.86 7.14 -9.66
C ALA A 398 24.79 7.08 -8.57
N ALA A 399 23.87 8.06 -8.58
CA ALA A 399 22.67 8.03 -7.77
C ALA A 399 21.45 7.77 -8.66
N LYS A 400 20.62 6.83 -8.24
CA LYS A 400 19.32 6.56 -8.84
C LYS A 400 18.23 6.89 -7.84
N PHE A 401 17.27 7.71 -8.24
CA PHE A 401 16.04 7.88 -7.47
C PHE A 401 15.23 6.58 -7.55
N ALA A 402 14.85 6.03 -6.40
CA ALA A 402 14.27 4.70 -6.27
C ALA A 402 12.82 4.60 -6.79
N ARG A 403 12.20 5.73 -7.16
CA ARG A 403 10.83 5.81 -7.66
C ARG A 403 10.83 6.33 -9.09
N ASP A 404 9.78 5.97 -9.81
CA ASP A 404 9.51 6.51 -11.14
C ASP A 404 9.26 8.02 -11.10
N ASP A 405 9.26 8.65 -12.26
CA ASP A 405 8.86 10.05 -12.39
C ASP A 405 7.47 10.29 -11.80
N PHE A 406 7.23 11.48 -11.24
CA PHE A 406 6.02 11.76 -10.45
C PHE A 406 4.71 11.44 -11.20
N PRO A 407 4.54 11.72 -12.50
CA PRO A 407 3.34 11.33 -13.24
C PRO A 407 3.12 9.82 -13.29
N ALA A 408 4.16 9.04 -13.58
CA ALA A 408 4.08 7.58 -13.62
C ALA A 408 3.84 6.99 -12.22
N TRP A 409 4.48 7.56 -11.20
CA TRP A 409 4.25 7.19 -9.81
C TRP A 409 2.82 7.52 -9.38
N LEU A 410 2.31 8.70 -9.72
CA LEU A 410 0.95 9.12 -9.38
C LEU A 410 -0.06 8.17 -10.01
N ALA A 411 0.09 7.78 -11.28
CA ALA A 411 -0.81 6.83 -11.93
C ALA A 411 -1.04 5.52 -11.16
N SER A 412 -0.07 5.09 -10.35
CA SER A 412 -0.09 3.85 -9.58
C SER A 412 -0.39 4.00 -8.09
N HIS A 413 -0.58 5.22 -7.55
CA HIS A 413 -0.65 5.51 -6.10
C HIS A 413 -1.77 6.45 -5.66
#